data_AF-A0A1D9P4B0-F1
#
_entry.id   AF-A0A1D9P4B0-F1
#
_cell.length_a   1.000
_cell.length_b   1.000
_cell.length_c   1.000
_cell.angle_alpha   90.00
_cell.angle_beta   90.00
_cell.angle_gamma   90.00
#
_symmetry.space_group_name_H-M   'P 1'
#
loop_
_entity.id
_entity.type
_entity.pdbx_description
1 polymer ?
#
loop_
_entity_poly.entity_id
_entity_poly.type
_entity_poly.pdbx_seq_one_letter_code
_entity_poly.pdbx_strand_id
1 'polypeptide(L)'
;MNIVIVMSGGVGARFGASIPKQYNLIAGKPVIDYVLDAVSESEKTDRVVVVMDKQWEGYSEKLAQMDCDIAENGQTRMESLYNGMKLIHDSYACEKIVVVDAVAPFLYGQLIDDYFDKLDKYDAVITSQKITGGFTDIHDNNLDREEYIITQSPEGFKFDLLWNNFDVDFPYQETAGMLPKGSKRYYNYDFKNNLKLTYDFELAYAEFALTNIGKINKKSNIAYFDKNILITEGIKSFFLRKEPEKTMRWIDGIYACLPELIAKWDITSFLPNQISRYGLVLQADSKKHGHVIIKFIPEFVGRYERELEAMRLLPKSYMCSLIDFDESKRVMLLSEVRPAKYASFDENIKLTEMFTNVVKDAVIYSDDMKLEFIPEYGLELDEKLANIDTVPYCKEEVRAVLNEAIDMYKDAFGDAKRYVLHGDLHELNILDDGNRFWGIDPSGMLAPIELECVRFIRNDVRNHPAFGYEARFKLLLDSFSRFVDRDRLIKMFIIDMAYCTFNSTFENELPDETHLDLKLIEIAKKMI
;
A
#
# COMPACT_ATOMS: atom_id res chain seq x y z
N MET A 1 8.31 34.44 -11.42
CA MET A 1 7.70 33.21 -10.85
C MET A 1 8.19 31.97 -11.60
N ASN A 2 8.35 30.87 -10.87
CA ASN A 2 8.64 29.53 -11.36
C ASN A 2 7.35 28.72 -11.42
N ILE A 3 6.99 28.21 -12.60
CA ILE A 3 5.70 27.53 -12.80
C ILE A 3 5.91 26.13 -13.36
N VAL A 4 5.19 25.15 -12.82
CA VAL A 4 5.16 23.79 -13.36
C VAL A 4 3.92 23.60 -14.23
N ILE A 5 4.12 23.09 -15.46
CA ILE A 5 3.05 22.69 -16.37
C ILE A 5 2.94 21.16 -16.35
N VAL A 6 1.80 20.64 -15.91
CA VAL A 6 1.50 19.20 -15.92
C VAL A 6 0.65 18.86 -17.14
N MET A 7 1.23 18.09 -18.07
CA MET A 7 0.60 17.71 -19.33
C MET A 7 -0.26 16.44 -19.15
N SER A 8 -1.58 16.61 -19.08
CA SER A 8 -2.57 15.55 -18.81
C SER A 8 -3.59 15.35 -19.96
N GLY A 9 -3.27 15.87 -21.14
CA GLY A 9 -4.16 15.89 -22.30
C GLY A 9 -4.25 14.63 -23.17
N GLY A 10 -3.40 13.62 -22.92
CA GLY A 10 -3.29 12.47 -23.81
C GLY A 10 -4.47 11.50 -23.67
N VAL A 11 -5.14 11.16 -24.77
CA VAL A 11 -6.25 10.18 -24.78
C VAL A 11 -5.76 8.72 -24.68
N GLY A 12 -4.46 8.47 -24.91
CA GLY A 12 -3.88 7.14 -24.72
C GLY A 12 -4.36 6.07 -25.71
N ALA A 13 -4.44 6.38 -27.02
CA ALA A 13 -4.95 5.46 -28.05
C ALA A 13 -4.30 4.05 -28.10
N ARG A 14 -3.11 3.87 -27.50
CA ARG A 14 -2.38 2.60 -27.40
C ARG A 14 -2.66 1.82 -26.11
N PHE A 15 -3.48 2.36 -25.20
CA PHE A 15 -3.66 1.88 -23.83
C PHE A 15 -4.95 1.07 -23.61
N GLY A 16 -5.84 0.96 -24.62
CA GLY A 16 -6.96 0.00 -24.63
C GLY A 16 -8.08 0.17 -23.57
N ALA A 17 -7.96 1.13 -22.63
CA ALA A 17 -8.91 1.36 -21.55
C ALA A 17 -9.96 2.44 -21.89
N SER A 18 -11.13 2.39 -21.22
CA SER A 18 -12.19 3.41 -21.32
C SER A 18 -11.83 4.73 -20.63
N ILE A 19 -10.81 4.72 -19.77
CA ILE A 19 -10.30 5.85 -18.98
C ILE A 19 -8.86 6.16 -19.44
N PRO A 20 -8.50 7.44 -19.69
CA PRO A 20 -7.13 7.80 -20.07
C PRO A 20 -6.09 7.33 -19.05
N LYS A 21 -4.93 6.91 -19.55
CA LYS A 21 -3.85 6.27 -18.77
C LYS A 21 -3.43 7.02 -17.51
N GLN A 22 -3.38 8.34 -17.54
CA GLN A 22 -3.02 9.20 -16.41
C GLN A 22 -4.01 9.14 -15.23
N TYR A 23 -5.24 8.68 -15.47
CA TYR A 23 -6.27 8.51 -14.44
C TYR A 23 -6.49 7.04 -14.06
N ASN A 24 -5.70 6.13 -14.62
CA ASN A 24 -5.70 4.75 -14.15
C ASN A 24 -4.99 4.67 -12.80
N LEU A 25 -5.31 3.62 -12.03
CA LEU A 25 -4.79 3.44 -10.69
C LEU A 25 -3.49 2.62 -10.70
N ILE A 26 -2.54 3.04 -9.88
CA ILE A 26 -1.37 2.28 -9.45
C ILE A 26 -1.44 2.18 -7.93
N ALA A 27 -1.47 0.97 -7.36
CA ALA A 27 -1.61 0.75 -5.93
C ALA A 27 -2.77 1.55 -5.29
N GLY A 28 -3.91 1.61 -5.99
CA GLY A 28 -5.11 2.33 -5.55
C GLY A 28 -5.11 3.86 -5.74
N LYS A 29 -4.04 4.44 -6.31
CA LYS A 29 -3.91 5.89 -6.51
C LYS A 29 -3.79 6.25 -8.01
N PRO A 30 -4.46 7.30 -8.51
CA PRO A 30 -4.33 7.75 -9.90
C PRO A 30 -2.88 8.08 -10.26
N VAL A 31 -2.43 7.71 -11.47
CA VAL A 31 -1.06 7.98 -11.95
C VAL A 31 -0.71 9.47 -11.83
N ILE A 32 -1.61 10.35 -12.25
CA ILE A 32 -1.42 11.81 -12.19
C ILE A 32 -1.16 12.30 -10.76
N ASP A 33 -1.75 11.67 -9.74
CA ASP A 33 -1.62 12.10 -8.35
C ASP A 33 -0.21 11.83 -7.80
N TYR A 34 0.53 10.87 -8.36
CA TYR A 34 1.96 10.72 -8.06
C TYR A 34 2.79 11.90 -8.59
N VAL A 35 2.45 12.38 -9.79
CA VAL A 35 3.11 13.55 -10.39
C VAL A 35 2.76 14.82 -9.61
N LEU A 36 1.48 15.02 -9.27
CA LEU A 36 1.02 16.20 -8.52
C LEU A 36 1.59 16.24 -7.10
N ASP A 37 1.78 15.09 -6.45
CA ASP A 37 2.51 15.03 -5.18
C ASP A 37 3.95 15.50 -5.34
N ALA A 38 4.69 14.98 -6.32
CA ALA A 38 6.06 15.41 -6.59
C ALA A 38 6.16 16.91 -6.89
N VAL A 39 5.20 17.47 -7.62
CA VAL A 39 5.12 18.91 -7.88
C VAL A 39 4.83 19.69 -6.59
N SER A 40 3.95 19.17 -5.73
CA SER A 40 3.64 19.80 -4.43
C SER A 40 4.81 19.76 -3.44
N GLU A 41 5.74 18.82 -3.60
CA GLU A 41 6.96 18.68 -2.79
C GLU A 41 8.09 19.61 -3.23
N SER A 42 7.99 20.23 -4.42
CA SER A 42 8.99 21.19 -4.91
C SER A 42 8.94 22.50 -4.12
N GLU A 43 10.05 22.88 -3.49
CA GLU A 43 10.12 24.11 -2.70
C GLU A 43 10.23 25.37 -3.57
N LYS A 44 10.52 25.22 -4.87
CA LYS A 44 10.73 26.32 -5.82
C LYS A 44 9.59 26.55 -6.78
N THR A 45 8.52 25.77 -6.67
CA THR A 45 7.33 25.92 -7.52
C THR A 45 6.39 26.96 -6.91
N ASP A 46 6.18 28.08 -7.61
CA ASP A 46 5.27 29.14 -7.16
C ASP A 46 3.82 28.88 -7.58
N ARG A 47 3.62 28.23 -8.74
CA ARG A 47 2.29 27.93 -9.30
C ARG A 47 2.31 26.66 -10.12
N VAL A 48 1.16 25.99 -10.18
CA VAL A 48 0.95 24.79 -11.01
C VAL A 48 -0.18 25.04 -12.00
N VAL A 49 0.09 24.70 -13.27
CA VAL A 49 -0.90 24.71 -14.35
C VAL A 49 -1.05 23.30 -14.87
N VAL A 50 -2.27 22.77 -14.81
CA VAL A 50 -2.59 21.43 -15.29
C VAL A 50 -3.34 21.55 -16.61
N VAL A 51 -2.78 20.98 -17.67
CA VAL A 51 -3.41 20.97 -19.00
C VAL A 51 -4.20 19.67 -19.14
N MET A 52 -5.53 19.75 -19.10
CA MET A 52 -6.40 18.57 -19.12
C MET A 52 -7.75 18.88 -19.77
N ASP A 53 -8.49 17.81 -20.06
CA ASP A 53 -9.92 17.92 -20.35
C ASP A 53 -10.68 17.84 -19.01
N LYS A 54 -11.50 18.86 -18.72
CA LYS A 54 -12.24 19.02 -17.46
C LYS A 54 -13.13 17.84 -17.12
N GLN A 55 -13.58 17.06 -18.10
CA GLN A 55 -14.39 15.86 -17.82
C GLN A 55 -13.66 14.83 -16.93
N TRP A 56 -12.33 14.87 -16.88
CA TRP A 56 -11.50 13.96 -16.08
C TRP A 56 -11.05 14.54 -14.74
N GLU A 57 -11.40 15.79 -14.42
CA GLU A 57 -11.00 16.47 -13.17
C GLU A 57 -11.36 15.65 -11.93
N GLY A 58 -12.55 15.05 -11.90
CA GLY A 58 -13.03 14.23 -10.78
C GLY A 58 -12.31 12.89 -10.57
N TYR A 59 -11.36 12.51 -11.44
CA TYR A 59 -10.58 11.28 -11.30
C TYR A 59 -9.26 11.47 -10.52
N SER A 60 -8.93 12.70 -10.14
CA SER A 60 -7.76 13.02 -9.33
C SER A 60 -8.21 13.58 -7.98
N GLU A 61 -7.89 12.88 -6.91
CA GLU A 61 -8.18 13.39 -5.56
C GLU A 61 -7.26 14.57 -5.24
N LYS A 62 -6.03 14.53 -5.74
CA LYS A 62 -5.04 15.58 -5.50
C LYS A 62 -5.41 16.90 -6.17
N LEU A 63 -5.95 16.88 -7.39
CA LEU A 63 -6.43 18.09 -8.07
C LEU A 63 -7.50 18.82 -7.26
N ALA A 64 -8.41 18.08 -6.61
CA ALA A 64 -9.46 18.67 -5.79
C ALA A 64 -8.94 19.37 -4.51
N GLN A 65 -7.71 19.05 -4.09
CA GLN A 65 -7.08 19.58 -2.87
C GLN A 65 -6.00 20.61 -3.15
N MET A 66 -5.45 20.63 -4.37
CA MET A 66 -4.32 21.46 -4.76
C MET A 66 -4.79 22.81 -5.30
N ASP A 67 -4.09 23.88 -4.94
CA ASP A 67 -4.27 25.18 -5.58
C ASP A 67 -3.51 25.21 -6.92
N CYS A 68 -4.23 24.89 -8.00
CA CYS A 68 -3.70 24.88 -9.37
C CYS A 68 -4.70 25.49 -10.36
N ASP A 69 -4.19 25.99 -11.49
CA ASP A 69 -5.03 26.43 -12.61
C ASP A 69 -5.18 25.33 -13.65
N ILE A 70 -6.34 25.30 -14.30
CA ILE A 70 -6.64 24.33 -15.36
C ILE A 70 -6.65 25.03 -16.72
N ALA A 71 -5.78 24.59 -17.63
CA ALA A 71 -5.79 24.99 -19.03
C ALA A 71 -6.43 23.90 -19.91
N GLU A 72 -7.09 24.32 -20.98
CA GLU A 72 -7.78 23.40 -21.89
C GLU A 72 -6.80 22.55 -22.71
N ASN A 73 -7.15 21.28 -22.88
CA ASN A 73 -6.45 20.36 -23.75
C ASN A 73 -6.58 20.73 -25.24
N GLY A 74 -5.50 20.57 -26.01
CA GLY A 74 -5.49 20.71 -27.48
C GLY A 74 -5.61 19.39 -28.21
N GLN A 75 -5.71 19.41 -29.55
CA GLN A 75 -5.75 18.19 -30.37
C GLN A 75 -4.38 17.51 -30.44
N THR A 76 -3.31 18.30 -30.32
CA THR A 76 -1.92 17.83 -30.31
C THR A 76 -1.24 18.16 -28.96
N ARG A 77 -0.09 17.51 -28.69
CA ARG A 77 0.74 17.85 -27.52
C ARG A 77 1.16 19.33 -27.56
N MET A 78 1.47 19.87 -28.75
CA MET A 78 1.95 21.25 -28.89
C MET A 78 0.83 22.27 -28.69
N GLU A 79 -0.37 22.02 -29.21
CA GLU A 79 -1.54 22.85 -28.89
C GLU A 79 -1.84 22.85 -27.39
N SER A 80 -1.75 21.69 -26.74
CA SER A 80 -1.96 21.57 -25.30
C SER A 80 -0.93 22.38 -24.52
N LEU A 81 0.35 22.29 -24.90
CA LEU A 81 1.42 23.05 -24.25
C LEU A 81 1.25 24.55 -24.49
N TYR A 82 0.86 24.95 -25.71
CA TYR A 82 0.54 26.34 -26.04
C TYR A 82 -0.57 26.89 -25.15
N ASN A 83 -1.67 26.15 -24.96
CA ASN A 83 -2.77 26.58 -24.09
C ASN A 83 -2.32 26.80 -22.64
N GLY A 84 -1.49 25.88 -22.11
CA GLY A 84 -0.89 26.03 -20.78
C GLY A 84 0.02 27.25 -20.67
N MET A 85 0.92 27.45 -21.63
CA MET A 85 1.80 28.63 -21.64
C MET A 85 1.05 29.93 -21.87
N LYS A 86 -0.01 29.92 -22.68
CA LYS A 86 -0.84 31.10 -22.91
C LYS A 86 -1.55 31.53 -21.63
N LEU A 87 -2.12 30.58 -20.87
CA LEU A 87 -2.69 30.87 -19.55
C LEU A 87 -1.64 31.52 -18.64
N ILE A 88 -0.42 30.98 -18.64
CA ILE A 88 0.69 31.53 -17.86
C ILE A 88 1.05 32.95 -18.31
N HIS A 89 1.24 33.17 -19.60
CA HIS A 89 1.58 34.46 -20.18
C HIS A 89 0.54 35.53 -19.83
N ASP A 90 -0.74 35.17 -19.91
CA ASP A 90 -1.84 36.10 -19.71
C ASP A 90 -2.11 36.41 -18.22
N SER A 91 -1.68 35.52 -17.30
CA SER A 91 -2.05 35.58 -15.87
C SER A 91 -0.89 35.86 -14.91
N TYR A 92 0.35 35.55 -15.30
CA TYR A 92 1.49 35.53 -14.38
C TYR A 92 2.76 36.16 -14.96
N ALA A 93 3.53 36.81 -14.08
CA ALA A 93 4.91 37.22 -14.39
C ALA A 93 5.85 36.01 -14.24
N CYS A 94 5.79 35.10 -15.21
CA CYS A 94 6.59 33.87 -15.22
C CYS A 94 7.99 34.10 -15.81
N GLU A 95 9.01 33.55 -15.13
CA GLU A 95 10.41 33.61 -15.60
C GLU A 95 10.88 32.26 -16.12
N LYS A 96 10.47 31.18 -15.44
CA LYS A 96 10.92 29.82 -15.70
C LYS A 96 9.75 28.87 -15.64
N ILE A 97 9.73 27.92 -16.57
CA ILE A 97 8.77 26.82 -16.54
C ILE A 97 9.46 25.47 -16.53
N VAL A 98 8.82 24.50 -15.86
CA VAL A 98 9.15 23.08 -15.98
C VAL A 98 7.91 22.36 -16.50
N VAL A 99 8.05 21.66 -17.62
CA VAL A 99 6.98 20.90 -18.27
C VAL A 99 7.15 19.42 -17.92
N VAL A 100 6.11 18.81 -17.36
CA VAL A 100 6.11 17.40 -16.92
C VAL A 100 4.94 16.64 -17.55
N ASP A 101 5.13 15.36 -17.85
CA ASP A 101 4.02 14.51 -18.29
C ASP A 101 3.27 13.93 -17.08
N ALA A 102 1.93 13.93 -17.11
CA ALA A 102 1.07 13.34 -16.06
C ALA A 102 1.19 11.81 -15.90
N VAL A 103 2.05 11.18 -16.70
CA VAL A 103 2.27 9.72 -16.76
C VAL A 103 3.69 9.31 -16.38
N ALA A 104 4.41 10.17 -15.66
CA ALA A 104 5.77 9.92 -15.16
C ALA A 104 5.75 9.78 -13.62
N PRO A 105 5.25 8.66 -13.07
CA PRO A 105 4.96 8.52 -11.64
C PRO A 105 6.20 8.47 -10.73
N PHE A 106 7.41 8.48 -11.30
CA PHE A 106 8.69 8.46 -10.57
C PHE A 106 9.33 9.84 -10.36
N LEU A 107 8.62 10.90 -10.77
CA LEU A 107 9.04 12.27 -10.51
C LEU A 107 9.13 12.54 -9.00
N TYR A 108 10.01 13.45 -8.58
CA TYR A 108 10.15 13.88 -7.18
C TYR A 108 10.50 15.38 -7.11
N GLY A 109 10.11 16.04 -6.02
CA GLY A 109 10.19 17.51 -5.90
C GLY A 109 11.61 18.09 -6.09
N GLN A 110 12.63 17.45 -5.52
CA GLN A 110 14.01 17.96 -5.60
C GLN A 110 14.56 17.96 -7.03
N LEU A 111 14.06 17.09 -7.93
CA LEU A 111 14.44 17.12 -9.35
C LEU A 111 13.89 18.38 -10.03
N ILE A 112 12.68 18.80 -9.68
CA ILE A 112 12.05 20.00 -10.22
C ILE A 112 12.79 21.24 -9.72
N ASP A 113 13.15 21.28 -8.43
CA ASP A 113 13.92 22.38 -7.84
C ASP A 113 15.29 22.53 -8.53
N ASP A 114 15.97 21.42 -8.79
CA ASP A 114 17.24 21.37 -9.51
C ASP A 114 17.11 21.91 -10.95
N TYR A 115 15.96 21.70 -11.60
CA TYR A 115 15.71 22.25 -12.94
C TYR A 115 15.56 23.75 -12.91
N PHE A 116 14.80 24.29 -11.95
CA PHE A 116 14.68 25.73 -11.76
C PHE A 116 16.03 26.41 -11.45
N ASP A 117 16.90 25.75 -10.67
CA ASP A 117 18.25 26.26 -10.38
C ASP A 117 19.15 26.28 -11.61
N LYS A 118 19.14 25.20 -12.39
CA LYS A 118 19.96 25.11 -13.60
C LYS A 118 19.54 26.16 -14.63
N LEU A 119 18.27 26.55 -14.68
CA LEU A 119 17.78 27.61 -15.56
C LEU A 119 18.34 29.02 -15.24
N ASP A 120 19.05 29.22 -14.11
CA ASP A 120 19.83 30.45 -13.90
C ASP A 120 21.04 30.55 -14.83
N LYS A 121 21.58 29.40 -15.24
CA LYS A 121 22.82 29.31 -16.05
C LYS A 121 22.54 28.87 -17.48
N TYR A 122 21.49 28.09 -17.68
CA TYR A 122 21.11 27.48 -18.95
C TYR A 122 19.78 28.05 -19.45
N ASP A 123 19.57 27.98 -20.75
CA ASP A 123 18.34 28.42 -21.39
C ASP A 123 17.28 27.30 -21.40
N ALA A 124 17.74 26.04 -21.40
CA ALA A 124 16.91 24.86 -21.25
C ALA A 124 17.62 23.74 -20.47
N VAL A 125 16.84 22.94 -19.75
CA VAL A 125 17.27 21.76 -18.99
C VAL A 125 16.44 20.57 -19.45
N ILE A 126 17.07 19.56 -20.03
CA ILE A 126 16.37 18.49 -20.77
C ILE A 126 16.72 17.14 -20.16
N THR A 127 15.73 16.40 -19.67
CA THR A 127 15.95 15.01 -19.25
C THR A 127 16.35 14.17 -20.44
N SER A 128 17.49 13.46 -20.35
CA SER A 128 18.13 12.80 -21.48
C SER A 128 18.65 11.42 -21.11
N GLN A 129 18.62 10.49 -22.07
CA GLN A 129 19.24 9.17 -21.94
C GLN A 129 20.17 8.88 -23.13
N LYS A 130 21.24 8.13 -22.86
CA LYS A 130 22.11 7.59 -23.90
C LYS A 130 21.51 6.32 -24.51
N ILE A 131 21.74 6.12 -25.80
CA ILE A 131 21.34 4.90 -26.51
C ILE A 131 22.36 3.80 -26.23
N THR A 132 21.95 2.75 -25.50
CA THR A 132 22.83 1.63 -25.10
C THR A 132 22.63 0.36 -25.93
N GLY A 133 21.47 0.20 -26.55
CA GLY A 133 21.14 -0.90 -27.45
C GLY A 133 21.79 -0.77 -28.84
N GLY A 134 21.57 -1.77 -29.69
CA GLY A 134 21.84 -1.65 -31.13
C GLY A 134 20.96 -0.54 -31.72
N PHE A 135 21.55 0.30 -32.57
CA PHE A 135 20.89 1.47 -33.15
C PHE A 135 21.16 1.51 -34.64
N THR A 136 20.09 1.55 -35.43
CA THR A 136 20.11 1.67 -36.89
C THR A 136 18.81 2.34 -37.30
N ASP A 137 18.81 3.00 -38.45
CA ASP A 137 17.55 3.35 -39.11
C ASP A 137 17.01 2.15 -39.91
N ILE A 138 15.78 2.29 -40.41
CA ILE A 138 15.12 1.30 -41.26
C ILE A 138 15.74 1.18 -42.67
N HIS A 139 16.80 1.94 -42.94
CA HIS A 139 17.53 1.99 -44.21
C HIS A 139 18.92 1.35 -44.08
N ASP A 140 19.22 0.73 -42.93
CA ASP A 140 20.48 0.05 -42.64
C ASP A 140 21.73 0.96 -42.75
N ASN A 141 21.57 2.27 -42.47
CA ASN A 141 22.71 3.18 -42.41
C ASN A 141 23.57 2.94 -41.16
N ASN A 142 24.89 3.06 -41.32
CA ASN A 142 25.81 3.07 -40.18
C ASN A 142 25.66 4.40 -39.41
N LEU A 143 24.82 4.40 -38.38
CA LEU A 143 24.65 5.52 -37.47
C LEU A 143 25.59 5.39 -36.27
N ASP A 144 26.29 6.47 -35.92
CA ASP A 144 27.02 6.54 -34.65
C ASP A 144 26.05 6.93 -33.53
N ARG A 145 25.67 5.95 -32.70
CA ARG A 145 24.72 6.16 -31.60
C ARG A 145 25.20 7.22 -30.57
N GLU A 146 26.49 7.52 -30.48
CA GLU A 146 26.99 8.55 -29.56
C GLU A 146 26.64 9.98 -30.01
N GLU A 147 26.21 10.16 -31.27
CA GLU A 147 25.71 11.44 -31.79
C GLU A 147 24.22 11.67 -31.47
N TYR A 148 23.53 10.68 -30.88
CA TYR A 148 22.09 10.73 -30.63
C TYR A 148 21.76 10.52 -29.15
N ILE A 149 20.67 11.16 -28.72
CA ILE A 149 20.12 11.05 -27.36
C ILE A 149 18.62 10.86 -27.41
N ILE A 150 18.07 10.25 -26.36
CA ILE A 150 16.62 10.18 -26.14
C ILE A 150 16.25 11.27 -25.15
N THR A 151 15.37 12.19 -25.53
CA THR A 151 14.85 13.24 -24.65
C THR A 151 13.53 12.84 -24.01
N GLN A 152 13.29 13.29 -22.78
CA GLN A 152 12.10 12.98 -22.00
C GLN A 152 11.68 14.20 -21.15
N SER A 153 10.47 14.15 -20.59
CA SER A 153 10.06 15.06 -19.51
C SER A 153 10.61 14.57 -18.16
N PRO A 154 10.84 15.43 -17.15
CA PRO A 154 10.65 16.88 -17.15
C PRO A 154 11.55 17.60 -18.16
N GLU A 155 11.10 18.75 -18.66
CA GLU A 155 11.88 19.68 -19.47
C GLU A 155 11.72 21.09 -18.88
N GLY A 156 12.83 21.76 -18.55
CA GLY A 156 12.85 23.12 -18.00
C GLY A 156 13.25 24.16 -19.05
N PHE A 157 12.61 25.33 -19.03
CA PHE A 157 12.87 26.42 -19.97
C PHE A 157 12.78 27.79 -19.29
N LYS A 158 13.57 28.75 -19.78
CA LYS A 158 13.25 30.18 -19.58
C LYS A 158 11.99 30.51 -20.34
N PHE A 159 10.98 31.05 -19.66
CA PHE A 159 9.63 31.20 -20.18
C PHE A 159 9.60 32.06 -21.45
N ASP A 160 10.13 33.28 -21.39
CA ASP A 160 10.15 34.20 -22.54
C ASP A 160 10.87 33.63 -23.77
N LEU A 161 11.94 32.84 -23.55
CA LEU A 161 12.69 32.27 -24.66
C LEU A 161 11.87 31.20 -25.37
N LEU A 162 11.20 30.31 -24.63
CA LEU A 162 10.34 29.31 -25.24
C LEU A 162 9.11 29.96 -25.87
N TRP A 163 8.44 30.87 -25.16
CA TRP A 163 7.24 31.58 -25.64
C TRP A 163 7.47 32.29 -26.98
N ASN A 164 8.55 33.07 -27.09
CA ASN A 164 8.85 33.84 -28.30
C ASN A 164 9.26 32.98 -29.51
N ASN A 165 9.60 31.71 -29.29
CA ASN A 165 10.02 30.78 -30.35
C ASN A 165 9.06 29.60 -30.47
N PHE A 166 7.93 29.62 -29.76
CA PHE A 166 7.00 28.50 -29.77
C PHE A 166 6.24 28.45 -31.09
N ASP A 167 6.33 27.30 -31.76
CA ASP A 167 5.57 27.02 -32.97
C ASP A 167 4.61 25.86 -32.68
N VAL A 168 3.31 26.15 -32.72
CA VAL A 168 2.26 25.17 -32.46
C VAL A 168 2.23 24.06 -33.54
N ASP A 169 2.69 24.39 -34.75
CA ASP A 169 2.73 23.48 -35.90
C ASP A 169 4.07 22.73 -36.01
N PHE A 170 4.95 22.85 -35.00
CA PHE A 170 6.26 22.21 -35.01
C PHE A 170 6.13 20.68 -35.13
N PRO A 171 6.76 20.05 -36.14
CA PRO A 171 6.47 18.65 -36.49
C PRO A 171 7.11 17.62 -35.55
N TYR A 172 8.00 18.05 -34.65
CA TYR A 172 8.72 17.15 -33.74
C TYR A 172 8.19 17.24 -32.31
N GLN A 173 8.32 16.16 -31.54
CA GLN A 173 7.82 16.11 -30.16
C GLN A 173 8.76 16.75 -29.13
N GLU A 174 10.04 16.94 -29.45
CA GLU A 174 11.03 17.57 -28.58
C GLU A 174 10.80 19.10 -28.52
N THR A 175 10.35 19.60 -27.36
CA THR A 175 10.04 21.02 -27.19
C THR A 175 11.28 21.91 -27.31
N ALA A 176 12.44 21.44 -26.82
CA ALA A 176 13.69 22.20 -26.94
C ALA A 176 14.15 22.40 -28.39
N GLY A 177 13.62 21.64 -29.35
CA GLY A 177 13.92 21.78 -30.78
C GLY A 177 13.49 23.13 -31.36
N MET A 178 12.52 23.80 -30.71
CA MET A 178 12.03 25.13 -31.11
C MET A 178 12.97 26.27 -30.69
N LEU A 179 13.90 26.02 -29.76
CA LEU A 179 14.80 27.08 -29.29
C LEU A 179 15.84 27.46 -30.34
N PRO A 180 16.26 28.74 -30.40
CA PRO A 180 17.28 29.21 -31.32
C PRO A 180 18.56 28.36 -31.31
N LYS A 181 19.20 28.23 -32.48
CA LYS A 181 20.54 27.62 -32.56
C LYS A 181 21.51 28.44 -31.69
N GLY A 182 22.23 27.75 -30.79
CA GLY A 182 23.17 28.36 -29.86
C GLY A 182 22.62 28.59 -28.44
N SER A 183 21.34 28.35 -28.19
CA SER A 183 20.79 28.33 -26.82
C SER A 183 21.57 27.36 -25.93
N LYS A 184 21.89 27.78 -24.71
CA LYS A 184 22.65 26.97 -23.75
C LYS A 184 21.77 25.88 -23.17
N ARG A 185 21.95 24.64 -23.61
CA ARG A 185 21.19 23.47 -23.14
C ARG A 185 21.99 22.68 -22.12
N TYR A 186 21.34 22.28 -21.03
CA TYR A 186 21.85 21.27 -20.11
C TYR A 186 21.09 19.96 -20.33
N TYR A 187 21.82 18.88 -20.61
CA TYR A 187 21.25 17.55 -20.76
C TYR A 187 21.43 16.77 -19.45
N ASN A 188 20.35 16.49 -18.75
CA ASN A 188 20.36 15.77 -17.48
C ASN A 188 20.26 14.26 -17.72
N TYR A 189 21.32 13.51 -17.40
CA TYR A 189 21.38 12.05 -17.52
C TYR A 189 21.17 11.32 -16.18
N ASP A 190 20.96 12.06 -15.08
CA ASP A 190 20.93 11.48 -13.73
C ASP A 190 19.55 10.95 -13.34
N PHE A 191 18.49 11.35 -14.06
CA PHE A 191 17.14 10.81 -13.84
C PHE A 191 16.90 9.53 -14.65
N LYS A 192 17.57 8.45 -14.24
CA LYS A 192 17.58 7.17 -14.97
C LYS A 192 16.27 6.39 -14.88
N ASN A 193 15.53 6.58 -13.79
CA ASN A 193 14.30 5.84 -13.51
C ASN A 193 13.07 6.67 -13.89
N ASN A 194 12.99 7.02 -15.16
CA ASN A 194 11.97 7.92 -15.72
C ASN A 194 11.03 7.17 -16.67
N LEU A 195 10.39 6.11 -16.16
CA LEU A 195 9.42 5.36 -16.93
C LEU A 195 8.18 6.23 -17.18
N LYS A 196 7.89 6.49 -18.46
CA LYS A 196 6.67 7.14 -18.93
C LYS A 196 5.65 6.09 -19.34
N LEU A 197 4.51 6.01 -18.65
CA LEU A 197 3.48 5.03 -18.98
C LEU A 197 2.90 5.31 -20.37
N THR A 198 2.94 4.28 -21.21
CA THR A 198 2.56 4.27 -22.61
C THR A 198 1.67 3.09 -22.93
N TYR A 199 1.95 1.92 -22.35
CA TYR A 199 1.23 0.67 -22.51
C TYR A 199 0.63 0.21 -21.18
N ASP A 200 -0.44 -0.59 -21.25
CA ASP A 200 -1.19 -1.10 -20.11
C ASP A 200 -0.33 -1.93 -19.15
N PHE A 201 0.52 -2.81 -19.68
CA PHE A 201 1.39 -3.67 -18.89
C PHE A 201 2.39 -2.88 -18.03
N GLU A 202 2.69 -1.63 -18.38
CA GLU A 202 3.61 -0.75 -17.63
C GLU A 202 2.99 -0.29 -16.30
N LEU A 203 1.66 -0.36 -16.13
CA LEU A 203 1.02 -0.14 -14.83
C LEU A 203 1.51 -1.13 -13.79
N ALA A 204 1.55 -2.42 -14.13
CA ALA A 204 2.02 -3.46 -13.21
C ALA A 204 3.51 -3.31 -12.88
N TYR A 205 4.33 -2.94 -13.89
CA TYR A 205 5.74 -2.62 -13.64
C TYR A 205 5.89 -1.39 -12.74
N ALA A 206 5.11 -0.34 -12.97
CA ALA A 206 5.17 0.87 -12.17
C ALA A 206 4.61 0.66 -10.77
N GLU A 207 3.60 -0.18 -10.58
CA GLU A 207 3.09 -0.60 -9.28
C GLU A 207 4.15 -1.37 -8.50
N PHE A 208 4.75 -2.38 -9.12
CA PHE A 208 5.87 -3.09 -8.52
C PHE A 208 7.00 -2.12 -8.19
N ALA A 209 7.38 -1.27 -9.12
CA ALA A 209 8.49 -0.36 -8.94
C ALA A 209 8.17 0.70 -7.88
N LEU A 210 7.02 1.37 -7.83
CA LEU A 210 6.68 2.34 -6.78
C LEU A 210 6.60 1.69 -5.40
N THR A 211 6.01 0.49 -5.33
CA THR A 211 5.97 -0.30 -4.09
C THR A 211 7.37 -0.70 -3.63
N ASN A 212 8.34 -0.80 -4.54
CA ASN A 212 9.69 -1.32 -4.27
C ASN A 212 10.84 -0.32 -4.50
N ILE A 213 10.66 0.88 -5.04
CA ILE A 213 11.72 1.89 -5.30
C ILE A 213 12.01 2.68 -4.04
N GLY A 214 10.99 2.91 -3.22
CA GLY A 214 11.20 3.23 -1.80
C GLY A 214 12.06 2.17 -1.10
N LYS A 215 12.09 0.92 -1.61
CA LYS A 215 12.94 -0.18 -1.13
C LYS A 215 14.33 -0.23 -1.79
N ILE A 216 14.48 0.22 -3.03
CA ILE A 216 15.74 0.16 -3.80
C ILE A 216 16.64 1.40 -3.53
N ASN A 217 16.07 2.60 -3.40
CA ASN A 217 16.83 3.83 -3.17
C ASN A 217 17.05 4.18 -1.68
N LYS A 218 16.38 3.46 -0.77
CA LYS A 218 16.69 3.45 0.68
C LYS A 218 17.36 2.14 1.07
N LYS A 219 18.46 1.76 0.40
CA LYS A 219 19.51 1.05 1.13
C LYS A 219 20.06 2.04 2.16
N SER A 220 19.40 2.10 3.30
CA SER A 220 19.90 2.77 4.49
C SER A 220 21.32 2.27 4.70
N ASN A 221 22.29 3.18 4.60
CA ASN A 221 23.62 2.88 5.06
C ASN A 221 23.44 2.71 6.57
N ILE A 222 23.43 1.46 7.05
CA ILE A 222 23.09 1.09 8.43
C ILE A 222 23.90 1.90 9.47
N ALA A 223 25.05 2.42 9.07
CA ALA A 223 25.88 3.32 9.87
C ALA A 223 25.16 4.61 10.31
N TYR A 224 24.22 5.14 9.52
CA TYR A 224 23.47 6.38 9.84
C TYR A 224 22.09 6.34 9.18
N PHE A 225 21.04 6.01 9.94
CA PHE A 225 19.66 6.11 9.49
C PHE A 225 18.88 7.11 10.36
N ASP A 226 18.01 7.89 9.72
CA ASP A 226 17.17 8.88 10.38
C ASP A 226 16.06 8.17 11.19
N LYS A 227 15.88 8.55 12.46
CA LYS A 227 14.79 8.07 13.32
C LYS A 227 13.42 8.25 12.68
N ASN A 228 13.24 9.31 11.89
CA ASN A 228 11.96 9.63 11.25
C ASN A 228 11.46 8.53 10.32
N ILE A 229 12.34 7.66 9.80
CA ILE A 229 11.89 6.53 8.96
C ILE A 229 11.05 5.53 9.75
N LEU A 230 11.25 5.44 11.07
CA LEU A 230 10.50 4.54 11.95
C LEU A 230 9.08 5.05 12.22
N ILE A 231 8.78 6.31 11.90
CA ILE A 231 7.46 6.94 12.05
C ILE A 231 6.66 6.72 10.76
N THR A 232 6.10 5.52 10.62
CA THR A 232 5.35 5.09 9.44
C THR A 232 3.93 5.67 9.41
N GLU A 233 3.28 5.64 8.24
CA GLU A 233 1.88 6.09 8.12
C GLU A 233 0.91 5.30 9.01
N GLY A 234 1.12 4.00 9.19
CA GLY A 234 0.36 3.17 10.14
C GLY A 234 0.53 3.63 11.59
N ILE A 235 1.74 4.02 11.99
CA ILE A 235 2.01 4.56 13.33
C ILE A 235 1.40 5.95 13.50
N LYS A 236 1.47 6.80 12.47
CA LYS A 236 0.84 8.15 12.48
C LYS A 236 -0.68 8.06 12.61
N SER A 237 -1.31 7.24 11.78
CA SER A 237 -2.76 7.12 11.70
C SER A 237 -3.38 6.47 12.94
N PHE A 238 -2.66 5.58 13.62
CA PHE A 238 -3.20 4.84 14.77
C PHE A 238 -2.58 5.25 16.12
N PHE A 239 -1.30 4.93 16.34
CA PHE A 239 -0.65 5.10 17.65
C PHE A 239 -0.42 6.57 18.02
N LEU A 240 0.11 7.39 17.10
CA LEU A 240 0.33 8.81 17.38
C LEU A 240 -0.98 9.57 17.59
N ARG A 241 -2.07 9.16 16.92
CA ARG A 241 -3.40 9.75 17.12
C ARG A 241 -3.95 9.44 18.52
N LYS A 242 -3.79 8.20 19.01
CA LYS A 242 -4.37 7.76 20.29
C LYS A 242 -3.49 8.09 21.50
N GLU A 243 -2.19 7.87 21.41
CA GLU A 243 -1.25 7.88 22.54
C GLU A 243 0.12 8.49 22.12
N PRO A 244 0.20 9.79 21.77
CA PRO A 244 1.38 10.38 21.13
C PRO A 244 2.66 10.28 21.97
N GLU A 245 2.58 10.58 23.26
CA GLU A 245 3.75 10.57 24.16
C GLU A 245 4.30 9.17 24.42
N LYS A 246 3.42 8.16 24.59
CA LYS A 246 3.84 6.76 24.74
C LYS A 246 4.45 6.24 23.43
N THR A 247 3.85 6.60 22.30
CA THR A 247 4.32 6.20 20.98
C THR A 247 5.72 6.74 20.68
N MET A 248 5.96 8.04 20.92
CA MET A 248 7.28 8.62 20.69
C MET A 248 8.35 8.04 21.60
N ARG A 249 8.04 7.80 22.89
CA ARG A 249 8.96 7.11 23.81
C ARG A 249 9.31 5.69 23.33
N TRP A 250 8.33 4.96 22.81
CA TRP A 250 8.56 3.64 22.24
C TRP A 250 9.44 3.69 20.99
N ILE A 251 9.20 4.63 20.06
CA ILE A 251 10.06 4.86 18.88
C ILE A 251 11.50 5.25 19.29
N ASP A 252 11.66 6.10 20.30
CA ASP A 252 12.98 6.46 20.84
C ASP A 252 13.70 5.23 21.41
N GLY A 253 12.98 4.36 22.11
CA GLY A 253 13.50 3.09 22.62
C GLY A 253 13.96 2.14 21.50
N ILE A 254 13.16 2.02 20.42
CA ILE A 254 13.55 1.24 19.23
C ILE A 254 14.81 1.85 18.60
N TYR A 255 14.84 3.16 18.39
CA TYR A 255 15.98 3.83 17.78
C TYR A 255 17.28 3.60 18.57
N ALA A 256 17.20 3.61 19.91
CA ALA A 256 18.33 3.35 20.78
C ALA A 256 18.83 1.90 20.73
N CYS A 257 17.93 0.91 20.61
CA CYS A 257 18.30 -0.52 20.66
C CYS A 257 18.57 -1.13 19.27
N LEU A 258 18.12 -0.50 18.18
CA LEU A 258 18.24 -1.06 16.83
C LEU A 258 19.70 -1.35 16.41
N PRO A 259 20.73 -0.54 16.75
CA PRO A 259 22.12 -0.87 16.42
C PRO A 259 22.60 -2.20 17.02
N GLU A 260 22.18 -2.53 18.24
CA GLU A 260 22.49 -3.81 18.90
C GLU A 260 21.84 -4.97 18.15
N LEU A 261 20.56 -4.82 17.78
CA LEU A 261 19.80 -5.84 17.04
C LEU A 261 20.35 -6.06 15.62
N ILE A 262 20.73 -4.97 14.95
CA ILE A 262 21.40 -5.01 13.64
C ILE A 262 22.68 -5.85 13.72
N ALA A 263 23.51 -5.63 14.76
CA ALA A 263 24.71 -6.40 14.97
C ALA A 263 24.40 -7.87 15.34
N LYS A 264 23.42 -8.10 16.23
CA LYS A 264 22.99 -9.43 16.68
C LYS A 264 22.54 -10.32 15.51
N TRP A 265 21.79 -9.75 14.56
CA TRP A 265 21.19 -10.47 13.43
C TRP A 265 21.91 -10.27 12.10
N ASP A 266 23.07 -9.63 12.10
CA ASP A 266 23.90 -9.33 10.91
C ASP A 266 23.07 -8.71 9.77
N ILE A 267 22.27 -7.69 10.13
CA ILE A 267 21.40 -6.97 9.21
C ILE A 267 22.25 -6.03 8.34
N THR A 268 22.01 -6.05 7.03
CA THR A 268 22.72 -5.23 6.03
C THR A 268 21.89 -4.11 5.43
N SER A 269 20.56 -4.25 5.44
CA SER A 269 19.60 -3.23 5.03
C SER A 269 18.27 -3.50 5.70
N PHE A 270 17.48 -2.46 5.94
CA PHE A 270 16.09 -2.62 6.37
C PHE A 270 15.22 -1.44 5.92
N LEU A 271 13.91 -1.70 5.83
CA LEU A 271 12.89 -0.79 5.35
C LEU A 271 11.61 -0.91 6.17
N PRO A 272 11.11 0.18 6.75
CA PRO A 272 9.84 0.19 7.47
C PRO A 272 8.63 -0.03 6.55
N ASN A 273 7.77 -0.99 6.90
CA ASN A 273 6.47 -1.18 6.28
C ASN A 273 5.55 -0.01 6.68
N GLN A 274 5.02 0.69 5.68
CA GLN A 274 4.27 1.93 5.91
C GLN A 274 2.85 1.71 6.45
N ILE A 275 2.31 0.50 6.35
CA ILE A 275 0.87 0.23 6.54
C ILE A 275 0.58 -0.41 7.91
N SER A 276 1.55 -1.09 8.53
CA SER A 276 1.35 -1.79 9.81
C SER A 276 0.86 -0.87 10.94
N ARG A 277 -0.25 -1.24 11.60
CA ARG A 277 -0.93 -0.43 12.62
C ARG A 277 -0.72 -0.90 14.06
N TYR A 278 -0.35 -2.16 14.27
CA TYR A 278 -0.23 -2.78 15.60
C TYR A 278 1.21 -3.03 16.04
N GLY A 279 2.18 -2.54 15.26
CA GLY A 279 3.60 -2.64 15.55
C GLY A 279 4.43 -1.94 14.47
N LEU A 280 5.76 -1.96 14.66
CA LEU A 280 6.69 -1.51 13.64
C LEU A 280 7.28 -2.75 12.96
N VAL A 281 6.99 -2.91 11.68
CA VAL A 281 7.47 -4.02 10.86
C VAL A 281 8.55 -3.51 9.93
N LEU A 282 9.74 -4.08 9.99
CA LEU A 282 10.86 -3.77 9.11
C LEU A 282 11.14 -4.96 8.20
N GLN A 283 11.12 -4.75 6.89
CA GLN A 283 11.64 -5.72 5.91
C GLN A 283 13.16 -5.56 5.84
N ALA A 284 13.91 -6.63 6.06
CA ALA A 284 15.36 -6.53 6.23
C ALA A 284 16.13 -7.64 5.49
N ASP A 285 17.34 -7.31 5.07
CA ASP A 285 18.30 -8.27 4.56
C ASP A 285 19.34 -8.56 5.64
N SER A 286 19.62 -9.85 5.87
CA SER A 286 20.61 -10.36 6.82
C SER A 286 21.64 -11.21 6.08
N LYS A 287 22.92 -11.01 6.35
CA LYS A 287 23.97 -11.92 5.86
C LYS A 287 23.85 -13.32 6.47
N LYS A 288 23.36 -13.40 7.71
CA LYS A 288 23.24 -14.65 8.47
C LYS A 288 21.95 -15.40 8.16
N HIS A 289 20.85 -14.68 7.96
CA HIS A 289 19.49 -15.25 7.88
C HIS A 289 18.80 -15.04 6.52
N GLY A 290 19.43 -14.34 5.57
CA GLY A 290 18.81 -14.00 4.29
C GLY A 290 17.76 -12.91 4.44
N HIS A 291 16.62 -13.06 3.77
CA HIS A 291 15.51 -12.10 3.83
C HIS A 291 14.63 -12.36 5.05
N VAL A 292 14.42 -11.32 5.87
CA VAL A 292 13.79 -11.43 7.18
C VAL A 292 12.86 -10.25 7.47
N ILE A 293 11.94 -10.46 8.40
CA ILE A 293 11.09 -9.43 8.97
C ILE A 293 11.52 -9.19 10.42
N ILE A 294 11.71 -7.93 10.80
CA ILE A 294 11.88 -7.53 12.20
C ILE A 294 10.58 -6.87 12.64
N LYS A 295 9.89 -7.45 13.63
CA LYS A 295 8.62 -6.94 14.15
C LYS A 295 8.78 -6.48 15.60
N PHE A 296 8.58 -5.19 15.84
CA PHE A 296 8.48 -4.61 17.17
C PHE A 296 7.03 -4.42 17.56
N ILE A 297 6.68 -4.76 18.80
CA ILE A 297 5.34 -4.58 19.35
C ILE A 297 5.42 -3.71 20.60
N PRO A 298 4.68 -2.60 20.70
CA PRO A 298 4.73 -1.72 21.85
C PRO A 298 4.13 -2.37 23.10
N GLU A 299 4.69 -2.05 24.27
CA GLU A 299 4.22 -2.58 25.56
C GLU A 299 2.76 -2.22 25.86
N PHE A 300 2.33 -1.02 25.48
CA PHE A 300 1.00 -0.49 25.80
C PHE A 300 -0.12 -1.11 24.95
N VAL A 301 0.21 -1.97 23.99
CA VAL A 301 -0.76 -2.73 23.20
C VAL A 301 -1.03 -4.12 23.80
N GLY A 302 -0.12 -4.64 24.66
CA GLY A 302 -0.32 -5.91 25.35
C GLY A 302 -0.42 -7.14 24.44
N ARG A 303 0.16 -7.09 23.23
CA ARG A 303 0.09 -8.19 22.24
C ARG A 303 1.35 -9.05 22.15
N TYR A 304 2.53 -8.52 22.53
CA TYR A 304 3.81 -9.18 22.23
C TYR A 304 3.89 -10.62 22.73
N GLU A 305 3.53 -10.84 24.00
CA GLU A 305 3.65 -12.12 24.67
C GLU A 305 2.76 -13.19 24.01
N ARG A 306 1.52 -12.80 23.68
CA ARG A 306 0.54 -13.66 22.99
C ARG A 306 1.01 -14.02 21.58
N GLU A 307 1.49 -13.05 20.81
CA GLU A 307 1.98 -13.30 19.45
C GLU A 307 3.25 -14.17 19.44
N LEU A 308 4.17 -13.93 20.38
CA LEU A 308 5.38 -14.73 20.51
C LEU A 308 5.05 -16.18 20.88
N GLU A 309 4.14 -16.40 21.83
CA GLU A 309 3.69 -17.74 22.22
C GLU A 309 3.01 -18.45 21.02
N ALA A 310 2.14 -17.75 20.28
CA ALA A 310 1.52 -18.27 19.07
C ALA A 310 2.56 -18.65 18.00
N MET A 311 3.50 -17.76 17.70
CA MET A 311 4.58 -18.01 16.72
C MET A 311 5.47 -19.21 17.08
N ARG A 312 5.61 -19.53 18.38
CA ARG A 312 6.36 -20.71 18.85
C ARG A 312 5.58 -22.02 18.72
N LEU A 313 4.25 -21.95 18.83
CA LEU A 313 3.38 -23.13 18.83
C LEU A 313 2.84 -23.47 17.44
N LEU A 314 2.55 -22.47 16.60
CA LEU A 314 1.84 -22.70 15.35
C LEU A 314 2.70 -23.45 14.31
N PRO A 315 2.09 -24.38 13.53
CA PRO A 315 2.81 -25.21 12.57
C PRO A 315 3.44 -24.43 11.41
N LYS A 316 4.70 -24.78 11.09
CA LYS A 316 5.43 -24.27 9.91
C LYS A 316 4.89 -24.79 8.57
N SER A 317 3.88 -25.67 8.58
CA SER A 317 3.22 -26.15 7.37
C SER A 317 2.39 -25.06 6.70
N TYR A 318 1.89 -24.09 7.47
CA TYR A 318 1.18 -22.93 6.95
C TYR A 318 1.65 -21.59 7.52
N MET A 319 2.40 -21.52 8.62
CA MET A 319 2.88 -20.26 9.18
C MET A 319 4.30 -19.90 8.76
N CYS A 320 4.56 -18.60 8.62
CA CYS A 320 5.92 -18.08 8.60
C CYS A 320 6.67 -18.44 9.91
N SER A 321 8.00 -18.56 9.83
CA SER A 321 8.80 -19.05 10.95
C SER A 321 9.35 -17.93 11.82
N LEU A 322 9.26 -18.11 13.14
CA LEU A 322 10.08 -17.37 14.11
C LEU A 322 11.54 -17.85 14.02
N ILE A 323 12.46 -16.93 13.74
CA ILE A 323 13.90 -17.20 13.61
C ILE A 323 14.61 -16.93 14.95
N ASP A 324 14.36 -15.78 15.56
CA ASP A 324 14.92 -15.35 16.84
C ASP A 324 14.03 -14.25 17.46
N PHE A 325 14.27 -13.88 18.71
CA PHE A 325 13.55 -12.79 19.38
C PHE A 325 14.39 -12.16 20.51
N ASP A 326 13.90 -11.06 21.07
CA ASP A 326 14.42 -10.46 22.30
C ASP A 326 13.22 -9.94 23.12
N GLU A 327 12.87 -10.68 24.18
CA GLU A 327 11.71 -10.37 25.03
C GLU A 327 11.87 -9.02 25.75
N SER A 328 13.09 -8.67 26.17
CA SER A 328 13.36 -7.41 26.86
C SER A 328 13.10 -6.19 25.98
N LYS A 329 13.23 -6.37 24.66
CA LYS A 329 12.99 -5.34 23.65
C LYS A 329 11.66 -5.51 22.90
N ARG A 330 10.87 -6.53 23.24
CA ARG A 330 9.59 -6.89 22.60
C ARG A 330 9.68 -6.93 21.07
N VAL A 331 10.70 -7.63 20.57
CA VAL A 331 10.98 -7.75 19.13
C VAL A 331 11.11 -9.21 18.70
N MET A 332 10.65 -9.52 17.49
CA MET A 332 10.78 -10.81 16.83
C MET A 332 11.51 -10.66 15.48
N LEU A 333 12.32 -11.66 15.15
CA LEU A 333 12.92 -11.86 13.84
C LEU A 333 12.20 -13.04 13.16
N LEU A 334 11.55 -12.79 12.02
CA LEU A 334 10.72 -13.75 11.31
C LEU A 334 11.27 -14.00 9.90
N SER A 335 10.96 -15.16 9.33
CA SER A 335 11.22 -15.43 7.91
C SER A 335 10.34 -14.55 7.02
N GLU A 336 10.93 -13.92 5.99
CA GLU A 336 10.15 -13.17 5.01
C GLU A 336 9.54 -14.10 3.95
N VAL A 337 8.28 -13.87 3.58
CA VAL A 337 7.58 -14.54 2.47
C VAL A 337 7.79 -13.71 1.20
N ARG A 338 8.29 -14.33 0.11
CA ARG A 338 8.58 -13.64 -1.17
C ARG A 338 8.19 -14.46 -2.39
N PRO A 339 7.50 -13.86 -3.40
CA PRO A 339 6.82 -12.57 -3.39
C PRO A 339 5.85 -12.42 -2.20
N ALA A 340 5.47 -11.19 -1.86
CA ALA A 340 4.58 -10.90 -0.73
C ALA A 340 3.22 -10.44 -1.27
N LYS A 341 2.58 -11.28 -2.08
CA LYS A 341 1.26 -10.98 -2.64
C LYS A 341 0.19 -11.47 -1.66
N TYR A 342 -0.77 -10.62 -1.31
CA TYR A 342 -1.89 -11.03 -0.47
C TYR A 342 -2.76 -12.06 -1.20
N ALA A 343 -3.34 -12.99 -0.43
CA ALA A 343 -4.22 -14.00 -0.99
C ALA A 343 -5.50 -13.39 -1.57
N SER A 344 -6.00 -13.99 -2.65
CA SER A 344 -7.37 -13.78 -3.13
C SER A 344 -8.14 -15.08 -3.10
N PHE A 345 -9.46 -15.02 -2.88
CA PHE A 345 -10.34 -16.18 -3.03
C PHE A 345 -10.29 -16.79 -4.44
N ASP A 346 -9.92 -16.01 -5.46
CA ASP A 346 -9.75 -16.49 -6.83
C ASP A 346 -8.63 -17.55 -6.96
N GLU A 347 -7.70 -17.58 -6.01
CA GLU A 347 -6.59 -18.55 -5.92
C GLU A 347 -7.01 -19.82 -5.15
N ASN A 348 -8.20 -20.33 -5.49
CA ASN A 348 -8.91 -21.37 -4.74
C ASN A 348 -8.11 -22.67 -4.51
N ILE A 349 -7.20 -23.06 -5.40
CA ILE A 349 -6.36 -24.26 -5.26
C ILE A 349 -5.38 -24.08 -4.09
N LYS A 350 -4.64 -22.97 -4.09
CA LYS A 350 -3.65 -22.68 -3.04
C LYS A 350 -4.34 -22.45 -1.69
N LEU A 351 -5.51 -21.78 -1.68
CA LEU A 351 -6.31 -21.62 -0.46
C LEU A 351 -6.77 -22.98 0.07
N THR A 352 -7.17 -23.89 -0.83
CA THR A 352 -7.57 -25.23 -0.44
C THR A 352 -6.42 -25.99 0.22
N GLU A 353 -5.22 -25.92 -0.35
CA GLU A 353 -4.02 -26.51 0.23
C GLU A 353 -3.68 -25.91 1.60
N MET A 354 -3.73 -24.58 1.71
CA MET A 354 -3.45 -23.88 2.97
C MET A 354 -4.41 -24.29 4.08
N PHE A 355 -5.73 -24.21 3.85
CA PHE A 355 -6.71 -24.55 4.89
C PHE A 355 -6.74 -26.06 5.19
N THR A 356 -6.33 -26.91 4.24
CA THR A 356 -6.05 -28.32 4.53
C THR A 356 -4.93 -28.45 5.56
N ASN A 357 -3.82 -27.71 5.41
CA ASN A 357 -2.71 -27.73 6.36
C ASN A 357 -3.11 -27.11 7.71
N VAL A 358 -3.88 -26.02 7.71
CA VAL A 358 -4.41 -25.37 8.93
C VAL A 358 -5.18 -26.38 9.78
N VAL A 359 -6.11 -27.13 9.19
CA VAL A 359 -6.93 -28.11 9.93
C VAL A 359 -6.13 -29.37 10.26
N LYS A 360 -5.35 -29.90 9.33
CA LYS A 360 -4.62 -31.16 9.51
C LYS A 360 -3.56 -31.07 10.59
N ASP A 361 -2.82 -29.96 10.63
CA ASP A 361 -1.69 -29.78 11.54
C ASP A 361 -2.07 -28.95 12.77
N ALA A 362 -3.36 -28.65 12.96
CA ALA A 362 -3.87 -27.84 14.06
C ALA A 362 -3.38 -28.34 15.42
N VAL A 363 -2.92 -27.43 16.26
CA VAL A 363 -2.38 -27.76 17.59
C VAL A 363 -3.55 -27.89 18.56
N ILE A 364 -3.92 -29.12 18.91
CA ILE A 364 -4.97 -29.39 19.89
C ILE A 364 -4.48 -28.94 21.27
N TYR A 365 -5.26 -28.08 21.93
CA TYR A 365 -4.97 -27.65 23.30
C TYR A 365 -5.17 -28.78 24.29
N SER A 366 -4.30 -28.82 25.30
CA SER A 366 -4.42 -29.69 26.46
C SER A 366 -3.84 -29.00 27.71
N ASP A 367 -4.38 -29.32 28.89
CA ASP A 367 -4.04 -28.63 30.15
C ASP A 367 -2.57 -28.76 30.57
N ASP A 368 -1.83 -29.71 30.00
CA ASP A 368 -0.39 -29.86 30.20
C ASP A 368 0.45 -28.82 29.45
N MET A 369 -0.11 -28.15 28.44
CA MET A 369 0.60 -27.11 27.67
C MET A 369 0.89 -25.85 28.49
N LYS A 370 0.13 -25.58 29.56
CA LYS A 370 0.30 -24.42 30.45
C LYS A 370 0.50 -23.10 29.69
N LEU A 371 -0.44 -22.78 28.80
CA LEU A 371 -0.42 -21.53 28.03
C LEU A 371 -0.71 -20.35 28.95
N GLU A 372 0.18 -19.35 28.95
CA GLU A 372 0.08 -18.20 29.85
C GLU A 372 -0.54 -16.98 29.16
N PHE A 373 -0.32 -16.81 27.84
CA PHE A 373 -0.65 -15.60 27.12
C PHE A 373 -1.69 -15.80 26.01
N ILE A 374 -1.95 -17.03 25.57
CA ILE A 374 -3.03 -17.34 24.61
C ILE A 374 -4.39 -17.26 25.31
N PRO A 375 -5.27 -16.31 24.95
CA PRO A 375 -6.60 -16.16 25.53
C PRO A 375 -7.57 -17.24 25.03
N GLU A 376 -8.62 -17.49 25.80
CA GLU A 376 -9.75 -18.28 25.35
C GLU A 376 -10.84 -17.40 24.73
N TYR A 377 -11.26 -17.74 23.51
CA TYR A 377 -12.22 -16.93 22.75
C TYR A 377 -13.58 -16.79 23.44
N GLY A 378 -14.07 -17.86 24.08
CA GLY A 378 -15.31 -17.81 24.86
C GLY A 378 -15.25 -16.82 26.02
N LEU A 379 -14.09 -16.72 26.69
CA LEU A 379 -13.87 -15.75 27.77
C LEU A 379 -13.78 -14.31 27.22
N GLU A 380 -13.10 -14.10 26.08
CA GLU A 380 -13.07 -12.77 25.45
C GLU A 380 -14.46 -12.30 25.01
N LEU A 381 -15.35 -13.21 24.58
CA LEU A 381 -16.76 -12.89 24.30
C LEU A 381 -17.49 -12.41 25.56
N ASP A 382 -17.37 -13.16 26.67
CA ASP A 382 -17.97 -12.78 27.96
C ASP A 382 -17.41 -11.43 28.46
N GLU A 383 -16.11 -11.17 28.29
CA GLU A 383 -15.48 -9.88 28.63
C GLU A 383 -16.02 -8.71 27.79
N LYS A 384 -16.27 -8.91 26.49
CA LYS A 384 -16.88 -7.86 25.65
C LYS A 384 -18.29 -7.52 26.13
N LEU A 385 -19.10 -8.52 26.46
CA LEU A 385 -20.43 -8.28 27.02
C LEU A 385 -20.35 -7.55 28.37
N ALA A 386 -19.39 -7.92 29.23
CA ALA A 386 -19.17 -7.21 30.49
C ALA A 386 -18.81 -5.73 30.29
N ASN A 387 -18.16 -5.39 29.18
CA ASN A 387 -17.79 -4.02 28.80
C ASN A 387 -18.81 -3.32 27.89
N ILE A 388 -20.02 -3.85 27.74
CA ILE A 388 -21.03 -3.33 26.79
C ILE A 388 -21.39 -1.86 27.02
N ASP A 389 -21.30 -1.37 28.26
CA ASP A 389 -21.62 0.02 28.58
C ASP A 389 -20.57 1.02 28.12
N THR A 390 -19.40 0.54 27.65
CA THR A 390 -18.36 1.38 27.05
C THR A 390 -18.58 1.64 25.56
N VAL A 391 -19.51 0.92 24.92
CA VAL A 391 -19.78 1.02 23.48
C VAL A 391 -20.34 2.40 23.12
N PRO A 392 -19.73 3.13 22.15
CA PRO A 392 -20.11 4.52 21.85
C PRO A 392 -21.42 4.67 21.09
N TYR A 393 -21.83 3.69 20.28
CA TYR A 393 -23.05 3.72 19.47
C TYR A 393 -23.57 2.30 19.18
N CYS A 394 -24.84 2.18 18.77
CA CYS A 394 -25.50 0.88 18.52
C CYS A 394 -25.47 -0.09 19.71
N LYS A 395 -25.44 0.43 20.95
CA LYS A 395 -25.19 -0.36 22.16
C LYS A 395 -26.21 -1.48 22.36
N GLU A 396 -27.50 -1.21 22.16
CA GLU A 396 -28.55 -2.21 22.40
C GLU A 396 -28.52 -3.31 21.35
N GLU A 397 -28.23 -2.94 20.09
CA GLU A 397 -28.06 -3.87 18.99
C GLU A 397 -26.82 -4.76 19.19
N VAL A 398 -25.68 -4.16 19.56
CA VAL A 398 -24.44 -4.88 19.90
C VAL A 398 -24.65 -5.82 21.09
N ARG A 399 -25.36 -5.34 22.13
CA ARG A 399 -25.70 -6.16 23.31
C ARG A 399 -26.54 -7.37 22.92
N ALA A 400 -27.54 -7.18 22.06
CA ALA A 400 -28.43 -8.26 21.64
C ALA A 400 -27.65 -9.36 20.88
N VAL A 401 -26.83 -8.97 19.90
CA VAL A 401 -26.06 -9.95 19.11
C VAL A 401 -24.94 -10.62 19.93
N LEU A 402 -24.33 -9.94 20.89
CA LEU A 402 -23.34 -10.55 21.78
C LEU A 402 -23.95 -11.59 22.73
N ASN A 403 -25.11 -11.29 23.33
CA ASN A 403 -25.80 -12.28 24.20
C ASN A 403 -26.14 -13.54 23.40
N GLU A 404 -26.72 -13.37 22.21
CA GLU A 404 -27.07 -14.49 21.34
C GLU A 404 -25.82 -15.28 20.90
N ALA A 405 -24.73 -14.59 20.56
CA ALA A 405 -23.46 -15.22 20.22
C ALA A 405 -22.86 -16.02 21.38
N ILE A 406 -22.91 -15.51 22.61
CA ILE A 406 -22.42 -16.21 23.81
C ILE A 406 -23.23 -17.48 24.06
N ASP A 407 -24.56 -17.40 23.98
CA ASP A 407 -25.44 -18.57 24.14
C ASP A 407 -25.19 -19.60 23.04
N MET A 408 -25.05 -19.15 21.79
CA MET A 408 -24.74 -20.00 20.65
C MET A 408 -23.35 -20.65 20.76
N TYR A 409 -22.36 -19.92 21.28
CA TYR A 409 -21.02 -20.45 21.51
C TYR A 409 -21.05 -21.55 22.57
N LYS A 410 -21.75 -21.32 23.69
CA LYS A 410 -21.92 -22.30 24.76
C LYS A 410 -22.63 -23.57 24.26
N ASP A 411 -23.72 -23.42 23.50
CA ASP A 411 -24.48 -24.54 22.94
C ASP A 411 -23.68 -25.36 21.91
N ALA A 412 -23.08 -24.70 20.93
CA ALA A 412 -22.47 -25.39 19.79
C ALA A 412 -20.99 -25.77 20.01
N PHE A 413 -20.29 -25.07 20.90
CA PHE A 413 -18.83 -25.17 21.05
C PHE A 413 -18.34 -25.37 22.48
N GLY A 414 -19.20 -25.35 23.50
CA GLY A 414 -18.80 -25.49 24.91
C GLY A 414 -17.98 -26.75 25.22
N ASP A 415 -18.35 -27.89 24.61
CA ASP A 415 -17.64 -29.17 24.74
C ASP A 415 -16.72 -29.48 23.55
N ALA A 416 -16.54 -28.54 22.62
CA ALA A 416 -15.71 -28.76 21.44
C ALA A 416 -14.22 -28.79 21.79
N LYS A 417 -13.44 -29.52 20.98
CA LYS A 417 -11.99 -29.43 21.05
C LYS A 417 -11.56 -28.00 20.77
N ARG A 418 -10.65 -27.50 21.60
CA ARG A 418 -9.99 -26.21 21.43
C ARG A 418 -8.62 -26.42 20.82
N TYR A 419 -8.20 -25.46 20.01
CA TYR A 419 -6.93 -25.47 19.31
C TYR A 419 -6.20 -24.15 19.56
N VAL A 420 -4.87 -24.18 19.53
CA VAL A 420 -4.07 -22.96 19.42
C VAL A 420 -4.14 -22.51 17.97
N LEU A 421 -4.78 -21.38 17.75
CA LEU A 421 -5.07 -20.81 16.43
C LEU A 421 -4.19 -19.60 16.14
N HIS A 422 -4.01 -19.32 14.86
CA HIS A 422 -3.56 -18.04 14.34
C HIS A 422 -4.47 -16.91 14.85
N GLY A 423 -5.79 -17.12 14.79
CA GLY A 423 -6.80 -16.24 15.40
C GLY A 423 -7.11 -14.96 14.62
N ASP A 424 -6.35 -14.66 13.56
CA ASP A 424 -6.61 -13.53 12.65
C ASP A 424 -6.30 -13.89 11.18
N LEU A 425 -6.64 -15.11 10.78
CA LEU A 425 -6.26 -15.66 9.47
C LEU A 425 -7.23 -15.21 8.37
N HIS A 426 -6.92 -14.06 7.77
CA HIS A 426 -7.68 -13.48 6.67
C HIS A 426 -6.76 -13.07 5.52
N GLU A 427 -7.31 -12.59 4.41
CA GLU A 427 -6.60 -12.35 3.15
C GLU A 427 -5.35 -11.46 3.25
N LEU A 428 -5.35 -10.46 4.15
CA LEU A 428 -4.19 -9.58 4.36
C LEU A 428 -3.13 -10.18 5.30
N ASN A 429 -3.47 -11.24 6.04
CA ASN A 429 -2.56 -12.00 6.87
C ASN A 429 -2.14 -13.33 6.22
N ILE A 430 -2.41 -13.47 4.91
CA ILE A 430 -1.99 -14.61 4.10
C ILE A 430 -1.19 -14.09 2.91
N LEU A 431 0.06 -14.54 2.78
CA LEU A 431 0.98 -14.16 1.71
C LEU A 431 1.32 -15.34 0.79
N ASP A 432 1.35 -15.09 -0.52
CA ASP A 432 1.75 -16.03 -1.58
C ASP A 432 3.23 -15.86 -1.95
N ASP A 433 4.04 -16.90 -1.72
CA ASP A 433 5.44 -16.94 -2.18
C ASP A 433 5.60 -17.36 -3.66
N GLY A 434 4.50 -17.36 -4.42
CA GLY A 434 4.42 -17.83 -5.79
C GLY A 434 4.15 -19.33 -5.91
N ASN A 435 4.50 -20.12 -4.90
CA ASN A 435 4.26 -21.56 -4.84
C ASN A 435 3.07 -21.90 -3.92
N ARG A 436 3.06 -21.40 -2.69
CA ARG A 436 2.02 -21.66 -1.69
C ARG A 436 1.75 -20.45 -0.80
N PHE A 437 0.67 -20.53 -0.03
CA PHE A 437 0.31 -19.52 0.94
C PHE A 437 0.94 -19.74 2.31
N TRP A 438 1.16 -18.63 3.00
CA TRP A 438 1.72 -18.55 4.34
C TRP A 438 0.93 -17.58 5.21
N GLY A 439 0.53 -18.01 6.39
CA GLY A 439 0.01 -17.15 7.45
C GLY A 439 1.12 -16.30 8.08
N ILE A 440 0.78 -15.05 8.38
CA ILE A 440 1.63 -14.07 9.03
C ILE A 440 0.83 -13.32 10.10
N ASP A 441 1.52 -12.77 11.09
CA ASP A 441 0.90 -11.90 12.11
C ASP A 441 -0.24 -12.59 12.91
N PRO A 442 0.05 -13.69 13.62
CA PRO A 442 -0.97 -14.34 14.43
C PRO A 442 -1.40 -13.43 15.57
N SER A 443 -2.70 -13.36 15.83
CA SER A 443 -3.21 -12.79 17.08
C SER A 443 -3.05 -13.77 18.24
N GLY A 444 -3.08 -15.08 17.96
CA GLY A 444 -2.95 -16.15 18.96
C GLY A 444 -4.23 -16.32 19.79
N MET A 445 -4.90 -17.47 19.67
CA MET A 445 -6.18 -17.69 20.36
C MET A 445 -6.50 -19.16 20.60
N LEU A 446 -7.12 -19.48 21.74
CA LEU A 446 -7.73 -20.78 22.01
C LEU A 446 -9.20 -20.76 21.58
N ALA A 447 -9.51 -21.52 20.55
CA ALA A 447 -10.86 -21.62 20.02
C ALA A 447 -11.10 -22.91 19.21
N PRO A 448 -12.36 -23.22 18.87
CA PRO A 448 -12.68 -24.22 17.85
C PRO A 448 -12.10 -23.84 16.48
N ILE A 449 -11.69 -24.86 15.72
CA ILE A 449 -10.98 -24.69 14.45
C ILE A 449 -11.79 -23.90 13.38
N GLU A 450 -13.11 -23.90 13.50
CA GLU A 450 -14.01 -23.13 12.64
C GLU A 450 -13.68 -21.63 12.63
N LEU A 451 -13.10 -21.11 13.72
CA LEU A 451 -12.72 -19.71 13.83
C LEU A 451 -11.73 -19.28 12.73
N GLU A 452 -10.76 -20.12 12.37
CA GLU A 452 -9.79 -19.82 11.30
C GLU A 452 -10.47 -19.65 9.94
N CYS A 453 -11.42 -20.53 9.65
CA CYS A 453 -12.16 -20.50 8.39
C CYS A 453 -13.03 -19.24 8.32
N VAL A 454 -13.78 -18.93 9.39
CA VAL A 454 -14.73 -17.82 9.34
C VAL A 454 -14.06 -16.46 9.27
N ARG A 455 -12.84 -16.29 9.82
CA ARG A 455 -12.11 -15.02 9.73
C ARG A 455 -11.77 -14.64 8.30
N PHE A 456 -11.39 -15.63 7.48
CA PHE A 456 -11.24 -15.44 6.03
C PHE A 456 -12.58 -15.15 5.35
N ILE A 457 -13.59 -15.98 5.60
CA ILE A 457 -14.93 -15.87 4.98
C ILE A 457 -15.54 -14.48 5.24
N ARG A 458 -15.48 -14.03 6.49
CA ARG A 458 -15.99 -12.73 6.94
C ARG A 458 -15.41 -11.58 6.13
N ASN A 459 -14.09 -11.46 6.09
CA ASN A 459 -13.45 -10.36 5.37
C ASN A 459 -13.79 -10.40 3.89
N ASP A 460 -13.75 -11.58 3.28
CA ASP A 460 -14.05 -11.74 1.86
C ASP A 460 -15.51 -11.32 1.52
N VAL A 461 -16.50 -11.72 2.35
CA VAL A 461 -17.91 -11.31 2.18
C VAL A 461 -18.05 -9.79 2.26
N ARG A 462 -17.38 -9.13 3.21
CA ARG A 462 -17.43 -7.66 3.36
C ARG A 462 -16.88 -6.94 2.13
N ASN A 463 -15.75 -7.44 1.61
CA ASN A 463 -14.99 -6.76 0.57
C ASN A 463 -15.54 -6.97 -0.86
N HIS A 464 -16.51 -7.87 -1.04
CA HIS A 464 -17.10 -8.18 -2.36
C HIS A 464 -18.63 -7.99 -2.42
N PRO A 465 -19.15 -6.77 -2.17
CA PRO A 465 -20.59 -6.51 -2.11
C PRO A 465 -21.31 -6.67 -3.46
N ALA A 466 -20.59 -6.54 -4.59
CA ALA A 466 -21.16 -6.55 -5.94
C ALA A 466 -21.88 -7.85 -6.32
N PHE A 467 -21.49 -8.99 -5.71
CA PHE A 467 -22.11 -10.30 -5.96
C PHE A 467 -23.35 -10.56 -5.08
N GLY A 468 -23.63 -9.65 -4.15
CA GLY A 468 -24.62 -9.83 -3.08
C GLY A 468 -24.07 -10.68 -1.93
N TYR A 469 -24.17 -10.17 -0.71
CA TYR A 469 -23.61 -10.80 0.50
C TYR A 469 -24.07 -12.24 0.71
N GLU A 470 -25.36 -12.53 0.50
CA GLU A 470 -25.91 -13.88 0.68
C GLU A 470 -25.31 -14.89 -0.30
N ALA A 471 -25.19 -14.51 -1.58
CA ALA A 471 -24.63 -15.38 -2.62
C ALA A 471 -23.12 -15.59 -2.40
N ARG A 472 -22.38 -14.53 -2.02
CA ARG A 472 -20.95 -14.63 -1.70
C ARG A 472 -20.71 -15.50 -0.47
N PHE A 473 -21.51 -15.34 0.58
CA PHE A 473 -21.40 -16.15 1.78
C PHE A 473 -21.69 -17.63 1.49
N LYS A 474 -22.73 -17.95 0.70
CA LYS A 474 -23.02 -19.34 0.26
C LYS A 474 -21.85 -19.97 -0.50
N LEU A 475 -21.24 -19.25 -1.44
CA LEU A 475 -20.07 -19.72 -2.20
C LEU A 475 -18.88 -20.07 -1.30
N LEU A 476 -18.62 -19.23 -0.31
CA LEU A 476 -17.56 -19.45 0.67
C LEU A 476 -17.89 -20.61 1.60
N LEU A 477 -19.12 -20.72 2.10
CA LEU A 477 -19.57 -21.86 2.91
C LEU A 477 -19.41 -23.19 2.16
N ASP A 478 -19.78 -23.24 0.87
CA ASP A 478 -19.59 -24.43 0.03
C ASP A 478 -18.11 -24.78 -0.15
N SER A 479 -17.24 -23.77 -0.16
CA SER A 479 -15.80 -23.96 -0.30
C SER A 479 -15.16 -24.45 0.99
N PHE A 480 -15.51 -23.86 2.13
CA PHE A 480 -14.89 -24.15 3.43
C PHE A 480 -15.52 -25.33 4.16
N SER A 481 -16.74 -25.76 3.81
CA SER A 481 -17.39 -26.95 4.37
C SER A 481 -16.67 -28.27 4.07
N ARG A 482 -15.64 -28.25 3.22
CA ARG A 482 -14.75 -29.39 3.00
C ARG A 482 -13.75 -29.62 4.14
N PHE A 483 -13.49 -28.59 4.94
CA PHE A 483 -12.51 -28.66 6.05
C PHE A 483 -13.18 -28.87 7.40
N VAL A 484 -14.36 -28.29 7.58
CA VAL A 484 -15.11 -28.26 8.85
C VAL A 484 -16.61 -28.35 8.57
N ASP A 485 -17.41 -28.69 9.57
CA ASP A 485 -18.85 -28.84 9.42
C ASP A 485 -19.54 -27.52 9.03
N ARG A 486 -20.50 -27.60 8.09
CA ARG A 486 -21.16 -26.43 7.51
C ARG A 486 -22.02 -25.67 8.53
N ASP A 487 -22.79 -26.38 9.34
CA ASP A 487 -23.69 -25.75 10.31
C ASP A 487 -22.87 -25.07 11.41
N ARG A 488 -21.78 -25.71 11.83
CA ARG A 488 -20.80 -25.12 12.75
C ARG A 488 -20.11 -23.89 12.16
N LEU A 489 -19.78 -23.87 10.86
CA LEU A 489 -19.26 -22.67 10.19
C LEU A 489 -20.23 -21.49 10.26
N ILE A 490 -21.52 -21.71 9.98
CA ILE A 490 -22.53 -20.65 10.02
C ILE A 490 -22.68 -20.09 11.44
N LYS A 491 -22.77 -20.98 12.44
CA LYS A 491 -22.83 -20.58 13.85
C LYS A 491 -21.58 -19.80 14.27
N MET A 492 -20.39 -20.31 13.96
CA MET A 492 -19.14 -19.62 14.28
C MET A 492 -19.04 -18.27 13.56
N PHE A 493 -19.52 -18.17 12.32
CA PHE A 493 -19.56 -16.89 11.60
C PHE A 493 -20.44 -15.86 12.32
N ILE A 494 -21.64 -16.25 12.78
CA ILE A 494 -22.52 -15.33 13.54
C ILE A 494 -21.84 -14.88 14.84
N ILE A 495 -21.22 -15.81 15.56
CA ILE A 495 -20.49 -15.52 16.81
C ILE A 495 -19.34 -14.56 16.55
N ASP A 496 -18.56 -14.83 15.50
CA ASP A 496 -17.41 -14.02 15.08
C ASP A 496 -17.79 -12.63 14.62
N MET A 497 -18.87 -12.52 13.85
CA MET A 497 -19.43 -11.25 13.47
C MET A 497 -19.84 -10.44 14.70
N ALA A 498 -20.53 -11.04 15.68
CA ALA A 498 -20.93 -10.33 16.91
C ALA A 498 -19.72 -9.85 17.73
N TYR A 499 -18.66 -10.67 17.85
CA TYR A 499 -17.39 -10.26 18.44
C TYR A 499 -16.82 -9.01 17.76
N CYS A 500 -16.90 -8.96 16.43
CA CYS A 500 -16.33 -7.89 15.63
C CYS A 500 -17.21 -6.65 15.58
N THR A 501 -18.53 -6.80 15.65
CA THR A 501 -19.48 -5.69 15.81
C THR A 501 -19.14 -4.87 17.05
N PHE A 502 -18.73 -5.51 18.14
CA PHE A 502 -18.26 -4.79 19.32
C PHE A 502 -17.01 -3.96 19.00
N ASN A 503 -15.99 -4.56 18.37
CA ASN A 503 -14.74 -3.86 18.03
C ASN A 503 -14.96 -2.72 17.03
N SER A 504 -15.83 -2.91 16.03
CA SER A 504 -16.08 -1.92 14.98
C SER A 504 -16.65 -0.61 15.52
N THR A 505 -17.27 -0.64 16.72
CA THR A 505 -17.73 0.57 17.43
C THR A 505 -16.61 1.46 17.96
N PHE A 506 -15.43 0.89 18.24
CA PHE A 506 -14.25 1.63 18.73
C PHE A 506 -13.24 1.95 17.63
N GLU A 507 -13.30 1.23 16.52
CA GLU A 507 -12.36 1.34 15.40
C GLU A 507 -12.78 2.38 14.36
N ASN A 508 -14.06 2.77 14.35
CA ASN A 508 -14.62 3.68 13.34
C ASN A 508 -15.28 4.90 13.98
N GLU A 509 -15.27 6.03 13.27
CA GLU A 509 -15.94 7.27 13.72
C GLU A 509 -17.45 7.23 13.42
N LEU A 510 -17.88 6.41 12.46
CA LEU A 510 -19.26 6.29 11.99
C LEU A 510 -19.75 4.84 12.09
N PRO A 511 -21.07 4.61 12.28
CA PRO A 511 -21.63 3.28 12.52
C PRO A 511 -21.79 2.41 11.27
N ASP A 512 -21.33 2.85 10.08
CA ASP A 512 -21.58 2.16 8.81
C ASP A 512 -21.04 0.72 8.81
N GLU A 513 -19.82 0.52 9.31
CA GLU A 513 -19.21 -0.82 9.42
C GLU A 513 -19.96 -1.71 10.43
N THR A 514 -20.43 -1.12 11.53
CA THR A 514 -21.24 -1.80 12.56
C THR A 514 -22.63 -2.19 12.02
N HIS A 515 -23.26 -1.32 11.24
CA HIS A 515 -24.52 -1.64 10.56
C HIS A 515 -24.34 -2.74 9.52
N LEU A 516 -23.22 -2.75 8.79
CA LEU A 516 -22.88 -3.83 7.89
C LEU A 516 -22.70 -5.15 8.67
N ASP A 517 -22.00 -5.12 9.80
CA ASP A 517 -21.83 -6.30 10.66
C ASP A 517 -23.19 -6.91 11.06
N LEU A 518 -24.08 -6.08 11.60
CA LEU A 518 -25.43 -6.48 12.01
C LEU A 518 -26.24 -7.05 10.84
N LYS A 519 -26.13 -6.44 9.66
CA LYS A 519 -26.78 -6.94 8.44
C LYS A 519 -26.27 -8.33 8.03
N LEU A 520 -24.96 -8.56 8.10
CA LEU A 520 -24.35 -9.84 7.76
C LEU A 520 -24.75 -10.95 8.75
N ILE A 521 -24.88 -10.61 10.05
CA ILE A 521 -25.42 -11.52 11.08
C ILE A 521 -26.83 -11.98 10.69
N GLU A 522 -27.72 -11.05 10.34
CA GLU A 522 -29.10 -11.36 9.96
C GLU A 522 -29.20 -12.17 8.65
N ILE A 523 -28.25 -11.98 7.73
CA ILE A 523 -28.15 -12.82 6.53
C ILE A 523 -27.73 -14.24 6.91
N ALA A 524 -26.74 -14.40 7.78
CA ALA A 524 -26.25 -15.70 8.21
C ALA A 524 -27.28 -16.50 9.01
N LYS A 525 -28.05 -15.84 9.88
CA LYS A 525 -29.14 -16.47 10.66
C LYS A 525 -30.21 -17.14 9.79
N LYS A 526 -30.48 -16.61 8.59
CA LYS A 526 -31.44 -17.20 7.64
C LYS A 526 -30.92 -18.47 6.96
N MET A 527 -29.66 -18.85 7.21
CA MET A 527 -29.01 -20.03 6.64
C MET A 527 -28.87 -21.19 7.63
N ILE A 528 -29.19 -20.97 8.91
CA ILE A 528 -29.43 -22.01 9.92
C ILE A 528 -30.85 -22.52 9.71
#